data_AF-A0A9Q1AMK6-F1
#
_entry.id   AF-A0A9Q1AMK6-F1
#
_cell.length_a   1.000
_cell.length_b   1.000
_cell.length_c   1.000
_cell.angle_alpha   90.00
_cell.angle_beta   90.00
_cell.angle_gamma   90.00
#
_symmetry.space_group_name_H-M   'P 1'
#
loop_
_entity.id
_entity.type
_entity.pdbx_description
1 polymer ?
#
loop_
_entity_poly.entity_id
_entity_poly.type
_entity_poly.pdbx_seq_one_letter_code
_entity_poly.pdbx_strand_id
1 'polypeptide(L)' 'MWYVQHLKGFGVLICERDVSMDKGFKEELMELMRGKEREAMVPPRVFVKGRYLGGADEVMRLVEEGIMGDVFRRVA' A
#
# COMPACT_ATOMS: atom_id res chain seq x y z
N MET A 1 -0.58 -11.20 -4.87
CA MET A 1 0.74 -11.85 -4.65
C MET A 1 1.87 -11.29 -5.50
N TRP A 2 1.66 -10.85 -6.75
CA TRP A 2 2.75 -10.35 -7.61
C TRP A 2 3.29 -8.94 -7.27
N TYR A 3 2.44 -8.04 -6.76
CA TYR A 3 2.82 -6.65 -6.49
C TYR A 3 3.86 -6.49 -5.38
N VAL A 4 3.78 -7.28 -4.31
CA VAL A 4 4.71 -7.15 -3.19
C VAL A 4 6.14 -7.54 -3.60
N GLN A 5 6.29 -8.47 -4.55
CA GLN A 5 7.60 -8.87 -5.06
C GLN A 5 8.30 -7.73 -5.81
N HIS A 6 7.56 -6.90 -6.55
CA HIS A 6 8.12 -5.74 -7.25
C HIS A 6 8.65 -4.68 -6.28
N LEU A 7 8.02 -4.53 -5.12
CA LEU A 7 8.46 -3.56 -4.11
C LEU A 7 9.72 -4.00 -3.35
N LYS A 8 9.97 -5.32 -3.23
CA LYS A 8 11.18 -5.83 -2.54
C LYS A 8 12.48 -5.40 -3.20
N GLY A 9 12.47 -5.12 -4.51
CA GLY A 9 13.65 -4.66 -5.26
C GLY A 9 14.14 -3.26 -4.85
N PHE A 10 13.34 -2.47 -4.12
CA PHE A 10 13.70 -1.11 -3.72
C PHE A 10 14.48 -1.01 -2.40
N GLY A 11 14.82 -2.15 -1.76
CA GLY A 11 15.55 -2.16 -0.48
C GLY A 11 14.71 -1.66 0.70
N VAL A 12 13.39 -1.69 0.58
CA VAL A 12 12.45 -1.27 1.62
C VAL A 12 11.98 -2.46 2.46
N LEU A 13 11.74 -2.21 3.75
CA LEU A 13 11.06 -3.18 4.61
C LEU A 13 9.57 -3.18 4.29
N ILE A 14 9.03 -4.37 4.04
CA ILE A 14 7.61 -4.57 3.73
C ILE A 14 6.98 -5.43 4.82
N CYS A 15 5.84 -4.97 5.33
CA CYS A 15 4.99 -5.72 6.24
C CYS A 15 3.66 -5.99 5.53
N GLU A 16 3.40 -7.25 5.20
CA GLU A 16 2.08 -7.67 4.70
C GLU A 16 1.14 -7.87 5.90
N ARG A 17 -0.03 -7.23 5.86
CA ARG A 17 -1.08 -7.37 6.88
C ARG A 17 -2.34 -7.94 6.24
N ASP A 18 -2.77 -9.11 6.71
CA ASP A 18 -3.97 -9.77 6.22
C ASP A 18 -5.22 -9.27 6.97
N VAL A 19 -5.97 -8.37 6.33
CA VAL A 19 -7.21 -7.80 6.87
C VAL A 19 -8.39 -8.78 6.88
N SER A 20 -8.29 -9.93 6.20
CA SER A 20 -9.33 -10.96 6.21
C SER A 20 -9.25 -11.84 7.44
N MET A 21 -8.06 -12.03 8.00
CA MET A 21 -7.80 -12.86 9.17
C MET A 21 -7.78 -12.09 10.49
N ASP A 22 -7.54 -10.77 10.45
CA ASP A 22 -7.42 -9.94 11.64
C ASP A 22 -8.42 -8.78 11.65
N LYS A 23 -9.29 -8.76 12.66
CA LYS A 23 -10.30 -7.70 12.83
C LYS A 23 -9.67 -6.35 13.15
N GLY A 24 -8.59 -6.31 13.93
CA GLY A 24 -7.86 -5.09 14.27
C GLY A 24 -7.24 -4.45 13.03
N PHE A 25 -6.66 -5.24 12.12
CA PHE A 25 -6.17 -4.71 10.84
C PHE A 25 -7.29 -4.22 9.93
N LYS A 26 -8.45 -4.87 9.96
CA LYS A 26 -9.62 -4.40 9.23
C LYS A 26 -10.09 -3.03 9.75
N GLU A 27 -10.15 -2.86 11.08
CA GLU A 27 -10.52 -1.60 11.73
C GLU A 27 -9.49 -0.50 11.44
N GLU A 28 -8.20 -0.79 11.55
CA GLU A 28 -7.11 0.12 11.19
C GLU A 28 -7.21 0.56 9.71
N LEU A 29 -7.48 -0.37 8.78
CA LEU A 29 -7.68 -0.03 7.38
C LEU A 29 -8.89 0.89 7.18
N MET A 30 -10.01 0.65 7.88
CA MET A 30 -11.18 1.53 7.80
C MET A 30 -10.86 2.95 8.29
N GLU A 31 -10.09 3.07 9.37
CA GLU A 31 -9.71 4.39 9.90
C GLU A 31 -8.73 5.12 8.97
N LEU A 32 -7.72 4.43 8.45
CA LEU A 32 -6.78 5.00 7.47
C LEU A 32 -7.47 5.42 6.16
N MET A 33 -8.59 4.79 5.81
CA MET A 33 -9.37 5.07 4.61
C MET A 33 -10.62 5.92 4.87
N ARG A 34 -10.72 6.54 6.05
CA ARG A 34 -11.86 7.38 6.43
C ARG A 34 -12.05 8.51 5.41
N GLY A 35 -13.27 8.62 4.88
CA GLY A 35 -13.62 9.60 3.84
C GLY A 35 -13.30 9.16 2.40
N LYS A 36 -12.77 7.96 2.18
CA LYS A 36 -12.64 7.35 0.86
C LYS A 36 -13.88 6.52 0.50
N GLU A 37 -14.06 6.30 -0.81
CA GLU A 37 -15.12 5.43 -1.33
C GLU A 37 -14.95 3.97 -0.88
N ARG A 38 -16.04 3.21 -0.86
CA ARG A 38 -16.02 1.82 -0.38
C ARG A 38 -15.14 0.92 -1.25
N GLU A 39 -15.06 1.18 -2.57
CA GLU A 39 -14.15 0.46 -3.46
C GLU A 39 -12.69 0.59 -3.01
N ALA A 40 -12.32 1.71 -2.37
CA ALA A 40 -10.98 1.93 -1.85
C ALA A 40 -10.66 1.08 -0.61
N MET A 41 -11.63 0.41 0.01
CA MET A 41 -11.40 -0.49 1.16
C MET A 41 -11.08 -1.93 0.75
N VAL A 42 -11.13 -2.26 -0.55
CA VAL A 42 -10.84 -3.62 -1.03
C VAL A 42 -9.33 -3.81 -1.18
N PRO A 43 -8.68 -4.77 -0.49
CA PRO A 43 -7.26 -5.05 -0.67
C PRO A 43 -6.89 -5.44 -2.11
N PRO A 44 -5.63 -5.24 -2.54
CA PRO A 44 -4.49 -4.73 -1.77
C PRO A 44 -4.52 -3.20 -1.63
N ARG A 45 -4.02 -2.70 -0.49
CA ARG A 45 -3.81 -1.26 -0.22
C ARG A 45 -2.41 -1.04 0.32
N VAL A 46 -1.69 -0.09 -0.27
CA VAL A 46 -0.30 0.21 0.09
C VAL A 46 -0.24 1.53 0.84
N PHE A 47 0.49 1.52 1.94
CA PHE A 47 0.77 2.67 2.77
C PHE A 47 2.28 2.80 2.97
N VAL A 48 2.78 4.03 3.01
CA VAL A 48 4.18 4.32 3.34
C VAL A 48 4.22 5.27 4.52
N LYS A 49 4.80 4.82 5.64
CA LYS A 49 4.80 5.54 6.93
C LYS A 49 3.40 6.08 7.31
N GLY A 50 2.36 5.25 7.12
CA GLY A 50 0.96 5.60 7.43
C GLY A 50 0.24 6.45 6.37
N ARG A 51 0.92 6.89 5.30
CA ARG A 51 0.29 7.64 4.21
C ARG A 51 -0.21 6.70 3.12
N TYR A 52 -1.45 6.86 2.70
CA TYR A 52 -2.03 6.06 1.62
C TYR A 52 -1.36 6.36 0.28
N LEU A 53 -0.83 5.31 -0.35
CA LEU A 53 -0.20 5.40 -1.66
C LEU A 53 -1.18 5.04 -2.78
N GLY A 54 -1.96 3.96 -2.61
CA GLY A 54 -2.83 3.46 -3.66
C GLY A 54 -3.24 2.00 -3.50
N GLY A 55 -4.10 1.54 -4.40
CA GLY A 55 -4.37 0.12 -4.62
C GLY A 55 -3.37 -0.47 -5.62
N ALA A 56 -3.69 -1.66 -6.13
CA ALA A 56 -2.82 -2.37 -7.06
C ALA A 56 -2.48 -1.54 -8.32
N ASP A 57 -3.49 -0.96 -8.96
CA ASP A 57 -3.34 -0.29 -10.25
C ASP A 57 -2.58 1.04 -10.14
N GLU A 58 -2.79 1.80 -9.06
CA GLU A 58 -2.01 3.00 -8.80
C GLU A 58 -0.54 2.67 -8.50
N VAL A 59 -0.30 1.66 -7.67
CA VAL A 59 1.07 1.27 -7.29
C VAL A 59 1.82 0.71 -8.49
N MET A 60 1.17 -0.07 -9.33
CA MET A 60 1.81 -0.62 -10.53
C MET A 60 2.23 0.48 -11.49
N ARG A 61 1.36 1.47 -11.73
CA ARG A 61 1.72 2.64 -12.56
C ARG A 61 2.94 3.37 -12.01
N LEU A 62 3.02 3.60 -10.70
CA LEU A 62 4.19 4.26 -10.09
C LEU A 62 5.49 3.46 -10.24
N VAL A 63 5.40 2.13 -10.24
CA VAL A 63 6.54 1.24 -10.49
C VAL A 63 6.97 1.32 -11.95
N GLU A 64 6.02 1.24 -12.88
CA GLU A 64 6.26 1.31 -14.33
C GLU A 64 6.82 2.67 -14.77
N GLU A 65 6.35 3.76 -14.17
CA GLU A 65 6.85 5.12 -14.39
C GLU A 65 8.21 5.38 -13.74
N GLY A 66 8.74 4.45 -12.92
CA GLY A 66 10.02 4.59 -12.23
C GLY A 66 10.01 5.56 -11.04
N ILE A 67 8.84 6.08 -10.65
CA ILE A 67 8.67 7.10 -9.61
C ILE A 67 8.72 6.48 -8.20
N MET A 68 8.46 5.17 -8.08
CA MET A 68 8.38 4.46 -6.80
C MET A 68 9.63 4.63 -5.91
N GLY A 69 10.83 4.68 -6.52
CA GLY A 69 12.08 4.92 -5.80
C GLY A 69 12.15 6.32 -5.17
N ASP A 70 11.64 7.34 -5.86
CA ASP A 70 11.57 8.70 -5.33
C ASP A 70 10.54 8.83 -4.21
N VAL A 71 9.42 8.12 -4.33
CA VAL A 71 8.43 8.04 -3.24
C VAL A 71 9.15 7.54 -2.00
N PHE A 72 9.82 6.40 -2.05
CA PHE A 72 10.50 5.86 -0.87
C PHE A 72 11.60 6.77 -0.32
N ARG A 73 12.38 7.45 -1.17
CA ARG A 73 13.38 8.43 -0.73
C ARG A 73 12.80 9.63 0.01
N ARG A 74 11.67 10.17 -0.46
CA ARG A 74 11.05 11.37 0.12
C ARG A 74 10.42 11.15 1.48
N VAL A 75 10.03 9.91 1.76
CA VAL A 75 9.46 9.55 3.06
C VAL A 75 10.50 8.97 4.02
N ALA A 76 11.71 8.59 3.59
CA ALA A 76 12.77 8.05 4.44
C ALA A 76 13.22 9.04 5.53
#